data_AF-A0A3N5XSV4-F1
#
_entry.id   AF-A0A3N5XSV4-F1
#
_cell.length_a   1.000
_cell.length_b   1.000
_cell.length_c   1.000
_cell.angle_alpha   90.00
_cell.angle_beta   90.00
_cell.angle_gamma   90.00
#
_symmetry.space_group_name_H-M   'P 1'
#
loop_
_entity.id
_entity.type
_entity.pdbx_description
1 polymer ?
#
loop_
_entity_poly.entity_id
_entity_poly.type
_entity_poly.pdbx_seq_one_letter_code
_entity_poly.pdbx_strand_id
1 'polypeptide(L)'
;MTTLKSTEGAPASVAYYGLVPTSDGSSTWFSGGLAGLGWVGSRAAVGLDVKGQASQLAAHEIGHNLGMWHTPCGGPASPDPNFPYADGTIGQYGLDVATGTLYPPGTKDVMGYCDPKWISDYTYKKLFTEQVQSGAAAVQSFIASAPLGEQRGLLMRANIHPDAVEILPAYVLSGSVMEAPEPGAYAVQVLGKQGETLTHLPVRAYAVGEDGDIQMAGIHAMIALPEQPAARIRLLKDGRVLAEQELVEKMAARALATGVTVERVGSGYRLRWDAGDQPALVRYSPDGGKTWTTLAVDVKGSEMSVALAAIPDPNGMFQVIKAGDWQ
;
A
#
# COMPACT_ATOMS: atom_id res chain seq x y z
N MET A 1 -0.33 -2.61 -4.61
CA MET A 1 0.94 -1.92 -4.27
C MET A 1 1.07 -1.68 -2.76
N THR A 2 0.09 -1.06 -2.10
CA THR A 2 0.18 -0.77 -0.65
C THR A 2 0.43 -2.00 0.21
N THR A 3 -0.24 -3.11 -0.07
CA THR A 3 0.03 -4.38 0.63
C THR A 3 1.47 -4.84 0.49
N LEU A 4 2.06 -4.76 -0.72
CA LEU A 4 3.46 -5.10 -0.94
C LEU A 4 4.36 -4.31 0.02
N LYS A 5 4.25 -2.97 0.00
CA LYS A 5 5.00 -2.08 0.90
C LYS A 5 4.85 -2.48 2.37
N SER A 6 3.62 -2.68 2.84
CA SER A 6 3.35 -3.02 4.25
C SER A 6 3.98 -4.36 4.64
N THR A 7 3.98 -5.34 3.74
CA THR A 7 4.49 -6.70 4.03
C THR A 7 6.00 -6.86 3.91
N GLU A 8 6.67 -6.01 3.12
CA GLU A 8 8.13 -6.04 2.97
C GLU A 8 8.87 -5.36 4.14
N GLY A 9 8.14 -4.67 5.03
CA GLY A 9 8.76 -3.90 6.12
C GLY A 9 9.65 -2.77 5.61
N ALA A 10 9.39 -2.28 4.39
CA ALA A 10 10.20 -1.23 3.79
C ALA A 10 10.15 0.05 4.65
N PRO A 11 11.28 0.75 4.86
CA PRO A 11 11.33 1.94 5.70
C PRO A 11 10.25 2.96 5.34
N ALA A 12 9.77 3.71 6.33
CA ALA A 12 8.78 4.77 6.13
C ALA A 12 9.19 5.80 5.07
N SER A 13 10.50 6.01 4.85
CA SER A 13 11.04 6.91 3.84
C SER A 13 10.94 6.39 2.40
N VAL A 14 10.66 5.11 2.18
CA VAL A 14 10.58 4.51 0.84
C VAL A 14 9.18 4.65 0.25
N ALA A 15 9.09 5.11 -1.00
CA ALA A 15 7.84 5.14 -1.78
C ALA A 15 7.79 4.00 -2.81
N TYR A 16 6.61 3.40 -2.97
CA TYR A 16 6.36 2.38 -3.98
C TYR A 16 5.48 2.97 -5.08
N TYR A 17 5.90 2.80 -6.34
CA TYR A 17 5.13 3.23 -7.50
C TYR A 17 5.02 2.07 -8.50
N GLY A 18 3.79 1.70 -8.83
CA GLY A 18 3.52 0.70 -9.87
C GLY A 18 3.28 1.37 -11.21
N LEU A 19 4.11 1.10 -12.20
CA LEU A 19 3.85 1.51 -13.58
C LEU A 19 3.14 0.37 -14.32
N VAL A 20 1.93 0.63 -14.82
CA VAL A 20 1.13 -0.37 -15.52
C VAL A 20 1.12 -0.07 -17.02
N PRO A 21 1.68 -0.95 -17.87
CA PRO A 21 1.67 -0.76 -19.31
C PRO A 21 0.23 -0.69 -19.86
N THR A 22 -0.07 0.34 -20.66
CA THR A 22 -1.38 0.42 -21.35
C THR A 22 -1.37 -0.25 -22.71
N SER A 23 -0.19 -0.61 -23.23
CA SER A 23 0.00 -1.17 -24.57
C SER A 23 0.97 -2.33 -24.55
N ASP A 24 0.75 -3.28 -25.47
CA ASP A 24 1.67 -4.37 -25.80
C ASP A 24 2.51 -4.09 -27.07
N GLY A 25 2.45 -2.86 -27.59
CA GLY A 25 3.07 -2.44 -28.84
C GLY A 25 2.19 -2.62 -30.08
N SER A 26 1.05 -3.30 -29.98
CA SER A 26 0.09 -3.52 -31.08
C SER A 26 -1.31 -2.97 -30.78
N SER A 27 -1.71 -2.97 -29.52
CA SER A 27 -3.01 -2.51 -29.04
C SER A 27 -2.86 -1.67 -27.77
N THR A 28 -3.89 -0.88 -27.44
CA THR A 28 -4.01 -0.22 -26.13
C THR A 28 -5.35 -0.60 -25.51
N TRP A 29 -5.36 -0.92 -24.21
CA TRP A 29 -6.59 -1.22 -23.49
C TRP A 29 -7.17 0.01 -22.79
N PHE A 30 -6.36 1.07 -22.61
CA PHE A 30 -6.78 2.31 -22.00
C PHE A 30 -7.12 3.36 -23.06
N SER A 31 -8.34 3.92 -22.97
CA SER A 31 -8.87 4.92 -23.90
C SER A 31 -9.39 6.18 -23.20
N GLY A 32 -9.34 6.24 -21.86
CA GLY A 32 -9.76 7.39 -21.06
C GLY A 32 -10.18 6.97 -19.64
N GLY A 33 -10.28 7.96 -18.75
CA GLY A 33 -10.62 7.77 -17.35
C GLY A 33 -9.45 8.04 -16.41
N LEU A 34 -9.52 7.49 -15.20
CA LEU A 34 -8.46 7.61 -14.20
C LEU A 34 -7.23 6.82 -14.64
N ALA A 35 -6.09 7.52 -14.69
CA ALA A 35 -4.81 6.94 -15.09
C ALA A 35 -3.88 6.69 -13.88
N GLY A 36 -4.14 7.31 -12.74
CA GLY A 36 -3.35 7.19 -11.52
C GLY A 36 -4.23 6.95 -10.30
N LEU A 37 -3.63 6.37 -9.25
CA LEU A 37 -4.21 6.28 -7.92
C LEU A 37 -3.08 6.31 -6.88
N GLY A 38 -3.03 7.36 -6.07
CA GLY A 38 -2.14 7.51 -4.93
C GLY A 38 -2.90 7.69 -3.62
N TRP A 39 -2.43 7.09 -2.54
CA TRP A 39 -2.94 7.35 -1.20
C TRP A 39 -2.26 8.58 -0.61
N VAL A 40 -3.03 9.49 -0.01
CA VAL A 40 -2.45 10.68 0.63
C VAL A 40 -1.67 10.28 1.90
N GLY A 41 -0.34 10.23 1.79
CA GLY A 41 0.58 9.94 2.89
C GLY A 41 0.92 8.46 3.13
N SER A 42 0.36 7.50 2.38
CA SER A 42 0.69 6.06 2.57
C SER A 42 1.93 5.59 1.78
N ARG A 43 2.55 6.49 0.99
CA ARG A 43 3.77 6.22 0.21
C ARG A 43 3.70 5.00 -0.72
N ALA A 44 2.51 4.71 -1.26
CA ALA A 44 2.29 3.68 -2.26
C ALA A 44 1.24 4.15 -3.29
N ALA A 45 1.61 4.16 -4.57
CA ALA A 45 0.73 4.55 -5.65
C ALA A 45 0.89 3.65 -6.89
N VAL A 46 -0.02 3.81 -7.84
CA VAL A 46 0.02 3.16 -9.15
C VAL A 46 -0.35 4.19 -10.22
N GLY A 47 0.25 4.08 -11.39
CA GLY A 47 -0.17 4.85 -12.55
C GLY A 47 0.10 4.12 -13.86
N LEU A 48 -0.67 4.51 -14.87
CA LEU A 48 -0.63 3.92 -16.19
C LEU A 48 0.53 4.50 -17.01
N ASP A 49 1.16 3.67 -17.85
CA ASP A 49 2.14 4.10 -18.85
C ASP A 49 1.46 4.78 -20.05
N VAL A 50 0.81 5.91 -19.79
CA VAL A 50 0.15 6.69 -20.83
C VAL A 50 1.20 7.45 -21.62
N LYS A 51 1.25 7.17 -22.93
CA LYS A 51 2.24 7.72 -23.85
C LYS A 51 2.41 9.24 -23.68
N GLY A 52 3.62 9.65 -23.29
CA GLY A 52 4.00 11.05 -23.13
C GLY A 52 3.58 11.72 -21.82
N GLN A 53 2.85 11.03 -20.94
CA GLN A 53 2.35 11.58 -19.67
C GLN A 53 2.75 10.77 -18.44
N ALA A 54 3.26 9.53 -18.62
CA ALA A 54 3.58 8.62 -17.53
C ALA A 54 4.49 9.23 -16.44
N SER A 55 5.47 10.06 -16.79
CA SER A 55 6.36 10.71 -15.82
C SER A 55 5.66 11.81 -15.01
N GLN A 56 4.82 12.61 -15.65
CA GLN A 56 4.04 13.65 -14.98
C GLN A 56 2.98 13.05 -14.08
N LEU A 57 2.32 11.98 -14.55
CA LEU A 57 1.38 11.20 -13.77
C LEU A 57 2.06 10.57 -12.55
N ALA A 58 3.23 9.94 -12.74
CA ALA A 58 4.01 9.40 -11.63
C ALA A 58 4.36 10.48 -10.60
N ALA A 59 4.77 11.68 -11.06
CA ALA A 59 5.06 12.79 -10.17
C ALA A 59 3.82 13.25 -9.38
N HIS A 60 2.64 13.28 -10.01
CA HIS A 60 1.36 13.61 -9.38
C HIS A 60 1.00 12.58 -8.28
N GLU A 61 1.00 11.29 -8.63
CA GLU A 61 0.66 10.23 -7.68
C GLU A 61 1.68 10.08 -6.54
N ILE A 62 2.96 10.29 -6.85
CA ILE A 62 4.00 10.34 -5.83
C ILE A 62 3.80 11.59 -4.94
N GLY A 63 3.32 12.70 -5.48
CA GLY A 63 2.91 13.85 -4.68
C GLY A 63 1.87 13.49 -3.62
N HIS A 64 0.82 12.76 -3.99
CA HIS A 64 -0.17 12.25 -3.03
C HIS A 64 0.47 11.35 -1.98
N ASN A 65 1.30 10.40 -2.40
CA ASN A 65 2.07 9.54 -1.51
C ASN A 65 2.85 10.31 -0.42
N LEU A 66 3.31 11.51 -0.74
CA LEU A 66 4.06 12.42 0.12
C LEU A 66 3.16 13.48 0.80
N GLY A 67 1.85 13.22 0.86
CA GLY A 67 0.87 14.02 1.61
C GLY A 67 0.33 15.23 0.85
N MET A 68 0.57 15.36 -0.46
CA MET A 68 0.05 16.48 -1.23
C MET A 68 -1.41 16.25 -1.61
N TRP A 69 -2.19 17.32 -1.51
CA TRP A 69 -3.54 17.40 -2.05
C TRP A 69 -3.52 18.21 -3.34
N HIS A 70 -4.60 18.15 -4.10
CA HIS A 70 -4.67 18.85 -5.38
C HIS A 70 -4.52 20.36 -5.25
N THR A 71 -3.96 21.01 -6.28
CA THR A 71 -3.98 22.48 -6.38
C THR A 71 -5.24 22.95 -7.12
N PRO A 72 -5.72 24.19 -6.92
CA PRO A 72 -7.00 24.65 -7.46
C PRO A 72 -6.94 24.97 -8.98
N CYS A 73 -6.58 23.99 -9.81
CA CYS A 73 -6.65 24.10 -11.27
C CYS A 73 -7.24 22.84 -11.91
N GLY A 74 -8.19 23.05 -12.82
CA GLY A 74 -8.85 21.99 -13.58
C GLY A 74 -10.02 21.33 -12.84
N GLY A 75 -10.52 21.99 -11.79
CA GLY A 75 -11.72 21.57 -11.06
C GLY A 75 -11.56 20.33 -10.17
N PRO A 76 -10.49 20.20 -9.37
CA PRO A 76 -10.46 19.18 -8.32
C PRO A 76 -11.62 19.38 -7.34
N ALA A 77 -12.16 18.30 -6.81
CA ALA A 77 -13.22 18.33 -5.82
C ALA A 77 -12.71 18.79 -4.44
N SER A 78 -11.46 18.46 -4.11
CA SER A 78 -10.85 18.74 -2.80
C SER A 78 -9.49 19.43 -2.93
N PRO A 79 -9.43 20.67 -3.47
CA PRO A 79 -8.18 21.41 -3.54
C PRO A 79 -7.63 21.70 -2.13
N ASP A 80 -6.31 21.70 -1.97
CA ASP A 80 -5.62 22.12 -0.74
C ASP A 80 -6.05 23.56 -0.39
N PRO A 81 -6.80 23.77 0.71
CA PRO A 81 -7.29 25.10 1.06
C PRO A 81 -6.17 26.07 1.44
N ASN A 82 -4.96 25.56 1.70
CA ASN A 82 -3.80 26.37 2.04
C ASN A 82 -2.92 26.68 0.82
N PHE A 83 -3.24 26.16 -0.36
CA PHE A 83 -2.47 26.46 -1.57
C PHE A 83 -2.58 27.95 -1.91
N PRO A 84 -1.47 28.70 -2.02
CA PRO A 84 -1.50 30.16 -1.99
C PRO A 84 -1.91 30.80 -3.32
N TYR A 85 -1.94 30.03 -4.41
CA TYR A 85 -2.21 30.55 -5.76
C TYR A 85 -3.57 30.06 -6.26
N ALA A 86 -4.53 30.98 -6.38
CA ALA A 86 -5.94 30.67 -6.60
C ALA A 86 -6.26 29.91 -7.89
N ASP A 87 -5.39 29.99 -8.90
CA ASP A 87 -5.53 29.31 -10.20
C ASP A 87 -4.53 28.15 -10.36
N GLY A 88 -3.97 27.66 -9.25
CA GLY A 88 -3.06 26.52 -9.20
C GLY A 88 -1.71 26.76 -9.88
N THR A 89 -1.25 28.00 -9.96
CA THR A 89 0.05 28.31 -10.58
C THR A 89 1.25 28.02 -9.68
N ILE A 90 2.45 27.98 -10.25
CA ILE A 90 3.69 27.80 -9.49
C ILE A 90 4.15 29.05 -8.73
N GLY A 91 3.68 30.24 -9.12
CA GLY A 91 3.88 31.52 -8.44
C GLY A 91 5.31 32.09 -8.47
N GLN A 92 6.32 31.26 -8.71
CA GLN A 92 7.72 31.61 -8.87
C GLN A 92 8.26 31.03 -10.18
N TYR A 93 9.41 31.52 -10.65
CA TYR A 93 10.07 30.88 -11.77
C TYR A 93 10.57 29.48 -11.39
N GLY A 94 10.22 28.49 -12.22
CA GLY A 94 10.77 27.14 -12.15
C GLY A 94 11.99 27.00 -13.05
N LEU A 95 13.00 26.23 -12.63
CA LEU A 95 14.16 25.91 -13.44
C LEU A 95 14.34 24.40 -13.53
N ASP A 96 14.20 23.85 -14.73
CA ASP A 96 14.69 22.52 -15.04
C ASP A 96 16.21 22.62 -15.27
N VAL A 97 16.97 22.14 -14.29
CA VAL A 97 18.44 22.18 -14.32
C VAL A 97 19.05 21.21 -15.33
N ALA A 98 18.30 20.19 -15.77
CA ALA A 98 18.78 19.23 -16.76
C ALA A 98 18.70 19.79 -18.18
N THR A 99 17.64 20.56 -18.48
CA THR A 99 17.41 21.13 -19.82
C THR A 99 17.74 22.63 -19.90
N GLY A 100 17.92 23.30 -18.76
CA GLY A 100 18.03 24.77 -18.69
C GLY A 100 16.71 25.49 -18.95
N THR A 101 15.58 24.78 -18.95
CA THR A 101 14.27 25.34 -19.26
C THR A 101 13.73 26.14 -18.09
N LEU A 102 13.32 27.38 -18.37
CA LEU A 102 12.70 28.26 -17.38
C LEU A 102 11.18 28.23 -17.53
N TYR A 103 10.48 27.89 -16.45
CA TYR A 103 9.03 27.89 -16.37
C TYR A 103 8.54 29.21 -15.76
N PRO A 104 7.66 29.98 -16.43
CA PRO A 104 7.17 31.23 -15.89
C PRO A 104 6.24 31.01 -14.69
N PRO A 105 6.08 31.99 -13.79
CA PRO A 105 5.21 31.89 -12.61
C PRO A 105 3.78 31.41 -12.88
N GLY A 106 3.23 31.68 -14.07
CA GLY A 106 1.90 31.23 -14.50
C GLY A 106 1.79 29.76 -14.94
N THR A 107 2.89 29.01 -14.94
CA THR A 107 2.87 27.54 -15.14
C THR A 107 2.06 26.88 -14.04
N LYS A 108 1.42 25.74 -14.31
CA LYS A 108 0.52 25.08 -13.36
C LYS A 108 1.29 24.12 -12.48
N ASP A 109 0.86 23.98 -11.23
CA ASP A 109 1.48 23.04 -10.30
C ASP A 109 1.17 21.59 -10.70
N VAL A 110 2.12 20.69 -10.49
CA VAL A 110 2.00 19.26 -10.82
C VAL A 110 0.81 18.60 -10.12
N MET A 111 0.38 19.08 -8.96
CA MET A 111 -0.79 18.55 -8.23
C MET A 111 -2.12 19.13 -8.75
N GLY A 112 -2.12 19.94 -9.81
CA GLY A 112 -3.35 20.35 -10.52
C GLY A 112 -3.57 19.53 -11.80
N TYR A 113 -4.75 19.65 -12.39
CA TYR A 113 -5.10 18.95 -13.64
C TYR A 113 -4.79 19.75 -14.91
N CYS A 114 -4.33 20.99 -14.76
CA CYS A 114 -4.02 21.86 -15.88
C CYS A 114 -2.59 21.66 -16.40
N ASP A 115 -2.35 22.06 -17.66
CA ASP A 115 -1.05 22.04 -18.31
C ASP A 115 -0.63 23.46 -18.78
N PRO A 116 0.66 23.73 -18.98
CA PRO A 116 1.82 22.87 -18.66
C PRO A 116 2.09 22.79 -17.15
N LYS A 117 2.69 21.67 -16.71
CA LYS A 117 2.94 21.36 -15.29
C LYS A 117 4.40 21.60 -14.87
N TRP A 118 4.58 22.09 -13.65
CA TRP A 118 5.85 22.21 -12.94
C TRP A 118 5.63 22.15 -11.41
N ILE A 119 6.68 22.06 -10.59
CA ILE A 119 6.55 22.07 -9.13
C ILE A 119 6.54 23.52 -8.62
N SER A 120 5.49 23.93 -7.89
CA SER A 120 5.44 25.23 -7.21
C SER A 120 6.40 25.31 -6.03
N ASP A 121 6.74 26.53 -5.61
CA ASP A 121 7.55 26.73 -4.40
C ASP A 121 6.83 26.19 -3.14
N TYR A 122 5.50 26.28 -3.11
CA TYR A 122 4.67 25.73 -2.04
C TYR A 122 4.75 24.20 -2.00
N THR A 123 4.51 23.52 -3.13
CA THR A 123 4.61 22.07 -3.24
C THR A 123 6.02 21.60 -2.91
N TYR A 124 7.05 22.27 -3.42
CA TYR A 124 8.45 21.96 -3.08
C TYR A 124 8.72 22.03 -1.57
N LYS A 125 8.32 23.12 -0.89
CA LYS A 125 8.55 23.29 0.56
C LYS A 125 7.84 22.22 1.38
N LYS A 126 6.61 21.84 1.00
CA LYS A 126 5.86 20.77 1.66
C LYS A 126 6.53 19.41 1.47
N LEU A 127 6.92 19.09 0.23
CA LEU A 127 7.67 17.85 -0.08
C LEU A 127 8.98 17.79 0.70
N PHE A 128 9.75 18.88 0.74
CA PHE A 128 10.99 18.95 1.52
C PHE A 128 10.75 18.69 3.02
N THR A 129 9.74 19.35 3.59
CA THR A 129 9.39 19.21 5.01
C THR A 129 8.98 17.77 5.33
N GLU A 130 8.15 17.17 4.48
CA GLU A 130 7.69 15.78 4.65
C GLU A 130 8.87 14.80 4.58
N GLN A 131 9.78 14.95 3.61
CA GLN A 131 10.94 14.07 3.49
C GLN A 131 11.89 14.19 4.69
N VAL A 132 12.12 15.42 5.20
CA VAL A 132 12.93 15.63 6.41
C VAL A 132 12.28 14.94 7.62
N GLN A 133 10.97 15.04 7.78
CA GLN A 133 10.23 14.42 8.87
C GLN A 133 10.26 12.89 8.77
N SER A 134 9.96 12.31 7.60
CA SER A 134 9.99 10.86 7.40
C SER A 134 11.40 10.27 7.52
N GLY A 135 12.42 11.00 7.08
CA GLY A 135 13.82 10.62 7.27
C GLY A 135 14.22 10.58 8.75
N ALA A 136 13.81 11.58 9.53
CA ALA A 136 14.03 11.62 10.98
C ALA A 136 13.30 10.48 11.71
N ALA A 137 12.05 10.19 11.34
CA ALA A 137 11.28 9.09 11.88
C ALA A 137 11.94 7.73 11.59
N ALA A 138 12.43 7.51 10.37
CA ALA A 138 13.12 6.27 10.01
C ALA A 138 14.39 6.04 10.86
N VAL A 139 15.15 7.10 11.16
CA VAL A 139 16.32 7.03 12.05
C VAL A 139 15.90 6.74 13.49
N GLN A 140 14.83 7.36 13.99
CA GLN A 140 14.31 7.10 15.33
C GLN A 140 13.82 5.66 15.49
N SER A 141 13.06 5.14 14.52
CA SER A 141 12.59 3.75 14.53
C SER A 141 13.74 2.75 14.46
N PHE A 142 14.80 3.05 13.70
CA PHE A 142 16.03 2.24 13.66
C PHE A 142 16.79 2.22 15.00
N ILE A 143 16.83 3.34 15.72
CA ILE A 143 17.48 3.44 17.04
C ILE A 143 16.61 2.82 18.14
N ALA A 144 15.29 2.97 18.04
CA ALA A 144 14.32 2.49 19.01
C ALA A 144 13.93 1.01 18.83
N SER A 145 14.31 0.39 17.70
CA SER A 145 14.03 -1.03 17.45
C SER A 145 14.88 -1.91 18.36
N ALA A 146 14.40 -2.16 19.58
CA ALA A 146 14.58 -3.46 20.18
C ALA A 146 13.77 -4.46 19.34
N PRO A 147 14.31 -5.62 18.94
CA PRO A 147 13.49 -6.63 18.29
C PRO A 147 12.32 -6.94 19.23
N LEU A 148 11.09 -6.77 18.77
CA LEU A 148 9.87 -7.15 19.50
C LEU A 148 9.74 -8.69 19.66
N GLY A 149 10.85 -9.43 19.55
CA GLY A 149 10.88 -10.87 19.35
C GLY A 149 10.34 -11.27 17.98
N GLU A 150 10.33 -12.57 17.70
CA GLU A 150 9.53 -13.13 16.60
C GLU A 150 8.04 -13.00 16.94
N GLN A 151 7.48 -11.80 16.80
CA GLN A 151 6.04 -11.59 16.92
C GLN A 151 5.36 -11.85 15.58
N ARG A 152 4.21 -12.53 15.60
CA ARG A 152 3.33 -12.62 14.42
C ARG A 152 2.66 -11.27 14.20
N GLY A 153 2.55 -10.87 12.93
CA GLY A 153 1.82 -9.68 12.52
C GLY A 153 0.55 -10.04 11.78
N LEU A 154 -0.59 -9.45 12.16
CA LEU A 154 -1.81 -9.49 11.36
C LEU A 154 -1.76 -8.38 10.32
N LEU A 155 -1.68 -8.74 9.05
CA LEU A 155 -1.99 -7.84 7.95
C LEU A 155 -3.50 -7.62 7.92
N MET A 156 -3.94 -6.46 8.43
CA MET A 156 -5.31 -6.00 8.37
C MET A 156 -5.44 -4.97 7.25
N ARG A 157 -6.47 -5.15 6.42
CA ARG A 157 -6.79 -4.23 5.33
C ARG A 157 -8.29 -3.94 5.33
N ALA A 158 -8.66 -2.72 5.00
CA ALA A 158 -10.07 -2.37 4.84
C ALA A 158 -10.26 -1.26 3.81
N ASN A 159 -11.36 -1.35 3.08
CA ASN A 159 -11.88 -0.28 2.22
C ASN A 159 -13.02 0.42 2.95
N ILE A 160 -13.00 1.75 2.93
CA ILE A 160 -13.97 2.61 3.59
C ILE A 160 -14.57 3.50 2.51
N HIS A 161 -15.83 3.26 2.20
CA HIS A 161 -16.66 4.08 1.34
C HIS A 161 -17.64 4.90 2.20
N PRO A 162 -18.32 5.92 1.65
CA PRO A 162 -19.33 6.68 2.38
C PRO A 162 -20.44 5.79 2.98
N ASP A 163 -20.85 4.77 2.22
CA ASP A 163 -22.01 3.94 2.56
C ASP A 163 -21.65 2.54 3.06
N ALA A 164 -20.38 2.13 2.96
CA ALA A 164 -19.95 0.78 3.27
C ALA A 164 -18.52 0.72 3.80
N VAL A 165 -18.28 -0.20 4.74
CA VAL A 165 -16.95 -0.53 5.24
C VAL A 165 -16.73 -2.03 5.04
N GLU A 166 -15.68 -2.37 4.32
CA GLU A 166 -15.31 -3.76 4.02
C GLU A 166 -13.95 -4.07 4.64
N ILE A 167 -13.89 -5.08 5.51
CA ILE A 167 -12.61 -5.67 5.90
C ILE A 167 -12.22 -6.66 4.80
N LEU A 168 -11.07 -6.41 4.18
CA LEU A 168 -10.50 -7.28 3.16
C LEU A 168 -9.86 -8.52 3.82
N PRO A 169 -9.58 -9.59 3.05
CA PRO A 169 -8.96 -10.79 3.60
C PRO A 169 -7.71 -10.46 4.43
N ALA A 170 -7.70 -10.93 5.68
CA ALA A 170 -6.64 -10.69 6.65
C ALA A 170 -5.67 -11.88 6.69
N TYR A 171 -4.38 -11.60 6.92
CA TYR A 171 -3.32 -12.61 6.88
C TYR A 171 -2.44 -12.53 8.11
N VAL A 172 -2.16 -13.67 8.73
CA VAL A 172 -1.15 -13.77 9.79
C VAL A 172 0.20 -14.02 9.15
N LEU A 173 1.13 -13.09 9.34
CA LEU A 173 2.48 -13.14 8.78
C LEU A 173 3.48 -13.41 9.90
N SER A 174 4.39 -14.35 9.66
CA SER A 174 5.59 -14.53 10.46
C SER A 174 6.63 -13.47 10.08
N GLY A 175 7.27 -12.85 11.07
CA GLY A 175 8.31 -11.83 10.91
C GLY A 175 8.07 -10.63 11.84
N SER A 176 9.13 -9.91 12.21
CA SER A 176 9.02 -8.78 13.14
C SER A 176 8.12 -7.69 12.57
N VAL A 177 7.08 -7.31 13.31
CA VAL A 177 6.36 -6.04 13.05
C VAL A 177 7.32 -4.91 13.40
N MET A 178 7.88 -4.26 12.39
CA MET A 178 8.96 -3.28 12.60
C MET A 178 8.44 -1.91 13.10
N GLU A 179 7.18 -1.59 12.84
CA GLU A 179 6.58 -0.30 13.19
C GLU A 179 5.09 -0.47 13.53
N ALA A 180 4.64 0.22 14.58
CA ALA A 180 3.22 0.29 14.92
C ALA A 180 2.47 1.14 13.87
N PRO A 181 1.21 0.81 13.53
CA PRO A 181 0.42 1.63 12.63
C PRO A 181 0.28 3.08 13.13
N GLU A 182 0.27 4.04 12.21
CA GLU A 182 -0.02 5.44 12.55
C GLU A 182 -1.38 5.54 13.25
N PRO A 183 -1.47 6.19 14.43
CA PRO A 183 -2.75 6.45 15.09
C PRO A 183 -3.65 7.33 14.23
N GLY A 184 -4.96 7.08 14.29
CA GLY A 184 -5.96 7.90 13.59
C GLY A 184 -7.36 7.76 14.17
N ALA A 185 -8.37 8.19 13.40
CA ALA A 185 -9.77 8.24 13.85
C ALA A 185 -10.46 6.87 13.92
N TYR A 186 -9.85 5.82 13.36
CA TYR A 186 -10.37 4.46 13.40
C TYR A 186 -9.61 3.65 14.45
N ALA A 187 -10.16 2.50 14.84
CA ALA A 187 -9.46 1.55 15.69
C ALA A 187 -9.64 0.11 15.19
N VAL A 188 -8.59 -0.68 15.30
CA VAL A 188 -8.64 -2.13 15.08
C VAL A 188 -8.68 -2.81 16.44
N GLN A 189 -9.70 -3.66 16.63
CA GLN A 189 -9.81 -4.54 17.79
C GLN A 189 -9.69 -5.99 17.32
N VAL A 190 -8.78 -6.73 17.93
CA VAL A 190 -8.60 -8.17 17.71
C VAL A 190 -9.11 -8.88 18.96
N LEU A 191 -10.01 -9.85 18.77
CA LEU A 191 -10.65 -10.60 19.84
C LEU A 191 -10.27 -12.08 19.79
N GLY A 192 -10.17 -12.70 20.95
CA GLY A 192 -10.05 -14.15 21.08
C GLY A 192 -11.41 -14.83 21.05
N LYS A 193 -11.40 -16.16 21.22
CA LYS A 193 -12.60 -17.01 21.09
C LYS A 193 -13.69 -16.73 22.11
N GLN A 194 -13.31 -16.24 23.29
CA GLN A 194 -14.23 -15.96 24.39
C GLN A 194 -14.73 -14.50 24.34
N GLY A 195 -14.34 -13.74 23.30
CA GLY A 195 -14.67 -12.33 23.14
C GLY A 195 -13.74 -11.39 23.93
N GLU A 196 -12.70 -11.92 24.55
CA GLU A 196 -11.65 -11.16 25.22
C GLU A 196 -10.87 -10.31 24.21
N THR A 197 -10.52 -9.08 24.58
CA THR A 197 -9.71 -8.21 23.72
C THR A 197 -8.25 -8.62 23.81
N LEU A 198 -7.70 -9.07 22.69
CA LEU A 198 -6.28 -9.40 22.54
C LEU A 198 -5.45 -8.16 22.21
N THR A 199 -5.96 -7.35 21.27
CA THR A 199 -5.32 -6.10 20.85
C THR A 199 -6.40 -5.05 20.57
N HIS A 200 -6.15 -3.79 20.94
CA HIS A 200 -6.97 -2.65 20.56
C HIS A 200 -6.04 -1.45 20.33
N LEU A 201 -5.97 -0.96 19.09
CA LEU A 201 -5.14 0.18 18.75
C LEU A 201 -5.84 1.16 17.81
N PRO A 202 -5.54 2.46 17.91
CA PRO A 202 -5.94 3.43 16.89
C PRO A 202 -5.18 3.18 15.59
N VAL A 203 -5.84 3.39 14.46
CA VAL A 203 -5.25 3.30 13.13
C VAL A 203 -5.72 4.44 12.24
N ARG A 204 -4.82 4.93 11.39
CA ARG A 204 -5.11 5.91 10.35
C ARG A 204 -5.73 5.23 9.13
N ALA A 205 -6.78 5.84 8.61
CA ALA A 205 -7.26 5.58 7.26
C ALA A 205 -6.66 6.62 6.30
N TYR A 206 -6.15 6.18 5.17
CA TYR A 206 -5.57 7.03 4.15
C TYR A 206 -6.61 7.30 3.07
N ALA A 207 -6.86 8.55 2.73
CA ALA A 207 -7.72 8.91 1.62
C ALA A 207 -7.01 8.67 0.29
N VAL A 208 -7.74 8.28 -0.74
CA VAL A 208 -7.23 8.37 -2.11
C VAL A 208 -7.06 9.86 -2.46
N GLY A 209 -5.96 10.19 -3.12
CA GLY A 209 -5.65 11.55 -3.57
C GLY A 209 -6.50 12.01 -4.74
N GLU A 210 -7.07 11.08 -5.50
CA GLU A 210 -8.00 11.33 -6.60
C GLU A 210 -9.37 11.85 -6.17
N ASP A 211 -10.00 12.62 -7.06
CA ASP A 211 -11.28 13.29 -6.84
C ASP A 211 -12.45 12.65 -7.62
N GLY A 212 -13.69 12.95 -7.19
CA GLY A 212 -14.94 12.60 -7.90
C GLY A 212 -15.78 11.51 -7.21
N ASP A 213 -16.36 10.60 -8.00
CA ASP A 213 -17.20 9.48 -7.53
C ASP A 213 -16.46 8.49 -6.61
N ILE A 214 -15.12 8.56 -6.58
CA ILE A 214 -14.29 7.71 -5.72
C ILE A 214 -14.01 8.42 -4.40
N GLN A 215 -15.00 8.44 -3.53
CA GLN A 215 -14.78 8.70 -2.11
C GLN A 215 -14.38 7.38 -1.45
N MET A 216 -13.08 7.17 -1.27
CA MET A 216 -12.56 5.97 -0.62
C MET A 216 -11.41 6.32 0.32
N ALA A 217 -11.41 5.69 1.49
CA ALA A 217 -10.24 5.58 2.34
C ALA A 217 -9.84 4.11 2.52
N GLY A 218 -8.55 3.88 2.72
CA GLY A 218 -7.98 2.55 2.93
C GLY A 218 -7.27 2.47 4.27
N ILE A 219 -7.42 1.35 4.98
CA ILE A 219 -6.56 1.00 6.10
C ILE A 219 -5.64 -0.12 5.64
N HIS A 220 -4.35 0.04 5.93
CA HIS A 220 -3.31 -0.97 5.70
C HIS A 220 -2.43 -1.00 6.93
N ALA A 221 -2.61 -2.00 7.78
CA ALA A 221 -1.98 -2.03 9.08
C ALA A 221 -1.39 -3.41 9.37
N MET A 222 -0.17 -3.42 9.91
CA MET A 222 0.43 -4.60 10.52
C MET A 222 0.19 -4.53 12.02
N ILE A 223 -0.68 -5.39 12.54
CA ILE A 223 -1.01 -5.43 13.96
C ILE A 223 -0.18 -6.51 14.64
N ALA A 224 0.60 -6.14 15.65
CA ALA A 224 1.28 -7.11 16.50
C ALA A 224 0.24 -7.98 17.23
N LEU A 225 0.37 -9.29 17.09
CA LEU A 225 -0.53 -10.26 17.69
C LEU A 225 0.12 -10.93 18.90
N PRO A 226 -0.64 -11.20 19.98
CA PRO A 226 -0.17 -12.06 21.05
C PRO A 226 -0.09 -13.53 20.60
N GLU A 227 0.46 -14.39 21.47
CA GLU A 227 0.51 -15.84 21.23
C GLU A 227 -0.90 -16.47 21.17
N GLN A 228 -1.85 -15.90 21.92
CA GLN A 228 -3.23 -16.36 22.00
C GLN A 228 -3.94 -16.29 20.64
N PRO A 229 -4.69 -17.34 20.23
CA PRO A 229 -5.42 -17.32 18.97
C PRO A 229 -6.48 -16.23 18.85
N ALA A 230 -6.37 -15.41 17.80
CA ALA A 230 -7.44 -14.49 17.45
C ALA A 230 -8.57 -15.23 16.72
N ALA A 231 -9.80 -14.88 17.05
CA ALA A 231 -11.01 -15.41 16.45
C ALA A 231 -11.78 -14.36 15.65
N ARG A 232 -11.56 -13.07 15.91
CA ARG A 232 -12.32 -11.99 15.24
C ARG A 232 -11.53 -10.70 15.14
N ILE A 233 -11.72 -9.98 14.04
CA ILE A 233 -11.25 -8.62 13.83
C ILE A 233 -12.47 -7.70 13.77
N ARG A 234 -12.39 -6.56 14.45
CA ARG A 234 -13.37 -5.47 14.34
C ARG A 234 -12.67 -4.19 13.91
N LEU A 235 -13.31 -3.47 13.00
CA LEU A 235 -12.97 -2.10 12.66
C LEU A 235 -13.98 -1.17 13.33
N LEU A 236 -13.48 -0.24 14.12
CA LEU A 236 -14.30 0.69 14.90
C LEU A 236 -14.03 2.14 14.52
N LYS A 237 -15.01 2.99 14.78
CA LYS A 237 -14.90 4.46 14.79
C LYS A 237 -15.73 5.01 15.94
N ASP A 238 -15.15 5.86 16.76
CA ASP A 238 -15.81 6.44 17.95
C ASP A 238 -16.45 5.37 18.88
N GLY A 239 -15.79 4.22 19.00
CA GLY A 239 -16.26 3.07 19.79
C GLY A 239 -17.38 2.24 19.15
N ARG A 240 -17.91 2.64 17.98
CA ARG A 240 -18.91 1.87 17.22
C ARG A 240 -18.21 0.91 16.28
N VAL A 241 -18.66 -0.35 16.26
CA VAL A 241 -18.23 -1.35 15.26
C VAL A 241 -18.83 -1.00 13.90
N LEU A 242 -17.97 -0.84 12.90
CA LEU A 242 -18.36 -0.57 11.51
C LEU A 242 -18.38 -1.84 10.67
N ALA A 243 -17.41 -2.73 10.90
CA ALA A 243 -17.31 -4.02 10.23
C ALA A 243 -16.61 -5.02 11.14
N GLU A 244 -16.91 -6.31 10.94
CA GLU A 244 -16.22 -7.41 11.61
C GLU A 244 -15.96 -8.58 10.66
N GLN A 245 -14.87 -9.30 10.92
CA GLN A 245 -14.47 -10.49 10.18
C GLN A 245 -14.09 -11.58 11.17
N GLU A 246 -14.63 -12.79 10.99
CA GLU A 246 -14.20 -13.98 11.73
C GLU A 246 -12.92 -14.56 11.13
N LEU A 247 -12.04 -15.03 12.01
CA LEU A 247 -10.82 -15.75 11.66
C LEU A 247 -11.05 -17.24 11.83
N VAL A 248 -10.58 -18.04 10.87
CA VAL A 248 -10.78 -19.49 10.87
C VAL A 248 -9.62 -20.12 11.63
N GLU A 249 -9.88 -20.55 12.86
CA GLU A 249 -8.93 -21.40 13.56
C GLU A 249 -9.00 -22.82 12.97
N LYS A 250 -7.96 -23.25 12.27
CA LYS A 250 -7.77 -24.69 12.03
C LYS A 250 -7.14 -25.27 13.28
N MET A 251 -7.81 -26.27 13.86
CA MET A 251 -7.18 -27.13 14.86
C MET A 251 -5.84 -27.60 14.30
N ALA A 252 -4.77 -27.31 15.03
CA ALA A 252 -3.41 -27.71 14.68
C ALA A 252 -3.26 -29.23 14.68
N ALA A 253 -3.68 -29.89 13.60
CA ALA A 253 -3.04 -31.12 13.21
C ALA A 253 -1.63 -30.73 12.76
N ARG A 254 -0.64 -31.01 13.62
CA ARG A 254 0.79 -30.94 13.33
C ARG A 254 1.06 -31.44 11.91
N ALA A 255 1.29 -30.51 11.00
CA ALA A 255 2.13 -30.70 9.86
C ALA A 255 2.70 -29.33 9.47
N LEU A 256 3.99 -29.14 9.71
CA LEU A 256 4.84 -28.38 8.80
C LEU A 256 4.83 -29.12 7.45
N ALA A 257 3.67 -29.20 6.79
CA ALA A 257 3.60 -29.59 5.40
C ALA A 257 3.78 -28.30 4.62
N THR A 258 4.91 -28.23 3.95
CA THR A 258 5.15 -27.47 2.73
C THR A 258 4.01 -27.72 1.72
N GLY A 259 2.83 -27.14 1.96
CA GLY A 259 1.60 -27.33 1.18
C GLY A 259 1.62 -26.60 -0.16
N VAL A 260 2.80 -26.27 -0.65
CA VAL A 260 3.04 -25.58 -1.92
C VAL A 260 3.93 -26.47 -2.75
N THR A 261 3.39 -27.03 -3.82
CA THR A 261 4.19 -27.67 -4.87
C THR A 261 4.67 -26.59 -5.82
N VAL A 262 5.98 -26.56 -6.07
CA VAL A 262 6.61 -25.63 -7.00
C VAL A 262 7.16 -26.44 -8.17
N GLU A 263 6.62 -26.22 -9.36
CA GLU A 263 7.06 -26.85 -10.59
C GLU A 263 7.66 -25.79 -11.51
N ARG A 264 8.84 -26.04 -12.09
CA ARG A 264 9.38 -25.16 -13.13
C ARG A 264 8.69 -25.47 -14.47
N VAL A 265 8.04 -24.48 -15.07
CA VAL A 265 7.30 -24.62 -16.33
C VAL A 265 7.70 -23.51 -17.29
N GLY A 266 8.33 -23.86 -18.42
CA GLY A 266 8.80 -22.90 -19.40
C GLY A 266 9.76 -21.86 -18.80
N SER A 267 9.40 -20.57 -18.92
CA SER A 267 10.15 -19.42 -18.39
C SER A 267 9.69 -18.97 -17.00
N GLY A 268 9.05 -19.84 -16.22
CA GLY A 268 8.50 -19.52 -14.91
C GLY A 268 8.39 -20.71 -13.97
N TYR A 269 7.72 -20.46 -12.85
CA TYR A 269 7.29 -21.45 -11.88
C TYR A 269 5.76 -21.50 -11.85
N ARG A 270 5.22 -22.70 -11.67
CA ARG A 270 3.83 -22.96 -11.33
C ARG A 270 3.78 -23.38 -9.87
N LEU A 271 3.08 -22.61 -9.07
CA LEU A 271 2.83 -22.88 -7.66
C LEU A 271 1.45 -23.49 -7.53
N ARG A 272 1.31 -24.58 -6.76
CA ARG A 272 0.03 -25.21 -6.44
C ARG A 272 -0.06 -25.45 -4.95
N TRP A 273 -1.23 -25.21 -4.37
CA TRP A 273 -1.51 -25.49 -2.97
C TRP A 273 -2.87 -26.14 -2.79
N ASP A 274 -3.20 -26.57 -1.59
CA ASP A 274 -4.50 -27.16 -1.30
C ASP A 274 -5.62 -26.18 -1.64
N ALA A 275 -6.57 -26.61 -2.46
CA ALA A 275 -7.74 -25.80 -2.78
C ALA A 275 -8.55 -25.48 -1.52
N GLY A 276 -9.16 -24.29 -1.51
CA GLY A 276 -10.07 -23.83 -0.47
C GLY A 276 -10.79 -22.56 -0.93
N ASP A 277 -11.81 -22.17 -0.18
CA ASP A 277 -12.62 -20.98 -0.51
C ASP A 277 -11.94 -19.66 -0.12
N GLN A 278 -10.89 -19.75 0.70
CA GLN A 278 -10.11 -18.60 1.15
C GLN A 278 -9.12 -18.16 0.08
N PRO A 279 -8.98 -16.84 -0.17
CA PRO A 279 -7.93 -16.33 -1.02
C PRO A 279 -6.56 -16.45 -0.33
N ALA A 280 -5.49 -16.46 -1.12
CA ALA A 280 -4.13 -16.66 -0.64
C ALA A 280 -3.21 -15.46 -0.90
N LEU A 281 -2.29 -15.21 0.03
CA LEU A 281 -1.13 -14.35 -0.13
C LEU A 281 0.06 -15.23 -0.51
N VAL A 282 0.77 -14.85 -1.57
CA VAL A 282 1.95 -15.55 -2.07
C VAL A 282 3.15 -14.65 -1.90
N ARG A 283 4.17 -15.13 -1.18
CA ARG A 283 5.43 -14.40 -0.95
C ARG A 283 6.65 -15.26 -1.24
N TYR A 284 7.75 -14.60 -1.55
CA TYR A 284 9.01 -15.20 -1.91
C TYR A 284 10.15 -14.66 -1.05
N SER A 285 11.10 -15.53 -0.69
CA SER A 285 12.28 -15.17 0.10
C SER A 285 13.55 -15.72 -0.55
N PRO A 286 14.54 -14.87 -0.89
CA PRO A 286 15.82 -15.33 -1.42
C PRO A 286 16.81 -15.79 -0.33
N ASP A 287 16.55 -15.53 0.94
CA ASP A 287 17.53 -15.63 2.03
C ASP A 287 17.14 -16.60 3.16
N GLY A 288 16.31 -17.59 2.83
CA GLY A 288 15.87 -18.61 3.78
C GLY A 288 14.81 -18.12 4.77
N GLY A 289 14.01 -17.12 4.39
CA GLY A 289 12.88 -16.61 5.15
C GLY A 289 13.19 -15.40 6.04
N LYS A 290 14.36 -14.77 5.90
CA LYS A 290 14.73 -13.58 6.68
C LYS A 290 14.06 -12.33 6.12
N THR A 291 14.01 -12.21 4.79
CA THR A 291 13.28 -11.17 4.07
C THR A 291 12.25 -11.80 3.13
N TRP A 292 11.13 -11.11 2.93
CA TRP A 292 10.03 -11.59 2.12
C TRP A 292 9.54 -10.50 1.18
N THR A 293 9.33 -10.84 -0.08
CA THR A 293 8.65 -10.03 -1.09
C THR A 293 7.30 -10.63 -1.40
N THR A 294 6.24 -9.83 -1.34
CA THR A 294 4.90 -10.28 -1.74
C THR A 294 4.79 -10.32 -3.26
N LEU A 295 4.47 -11.49 -3.81
CA LEU A 295 4.29 -11.67 -5.26
C LEU A 295 2.84 -11.46 -5.68
N ALA A 296 1.90 -11.87 -4.83
CA ALA A 296 0.49 -11.65 -5.05
C ALA A 296 -0.27 -11.67 -3.73
N VAL A 297 -1.42 -10.99 -3.73
CA VAL A 297 -2.36 -10.96 -2.63
C VAL A 297 -3.75 -11.27 -3.16
N ASP A 298 -4.58 -11.86 -2.31
CA ASP A 298 -5.96 -12.22 -2.61
C ASP A 298 -6.11 -13.19 -3.80
N VAL A 299 -5.12 -14.06 -4.03
CA VAL A 299 -5.15 -15.05 -5.12
C VAL A 299 -6.28 -16.04 -4.84
N LYS A 300 -7.27 -16.08 -5.74
CA LYS A 300 -8.38 -17.04 -5.68
C LYS A 300 -7.97 -18.36 -6.32
N GLY A 301 -8.52 -19.46 -5.80
CA GLY A 301 -8.21 -20.80 -6.28
C GLY A 301 -6.95 -21.39 -5.63
N SER A 302 -6.26 -22.25 -6.37
CA SER A 302 -5.22 -23.14 -5.83
C SER A 302 -3.95 -23.19 -6.67
N GLU A 303 -3.80 -22.30 -7.64
CA GLU A 303 -2.65 -22.25 -8.56
C GLU A 303 -2.27 -20.81 -8.90
N MET A 304 -0.97 -20.54 -9.01
CA MET A 304 -0.43 -19.29 -9.52
C MET A 304 0.80 -19.56 -10.39
N SER A 305 0.95 -18.81 -11.49
CA SER A 305 2.18 -18.79 -12.28
C SER A 305 3.02 -17.57 -11.92
N VAL A 306 4.34 -17.75 -11.83
CA VAL A 306 5.31 -16.70 -11.52
C VAL A 306 6.40 -16.70 -12.59
N ALA A 307 6.66 -15.55 -13.20
CA ALA A 307 7.72 -15.40 -14.19
C ALA A 307 9.11 -15.44 -13.54
N LEU A 308 10.11 -16.03 -14.22
CA LEU A 308 11.50 -16.06 -13.72
C LEU A 308 12.07 -14.66 -13.48
N ALA A 309 11.67 -13.67 -14.28
CA ALA A 309 12.12 -12.28 -14.12
C ALA A 309 11.69 -11.65 -12.78
N ALA A 310 10.66 -12.19 -12.12
CA ALA A 310 10.22 -11.74 -10.80
C ALA A 310 10.98 -12.44 -9.65
N ILE A 311 11.87 -13.41 -9.96
CA ILE A 311 12.57 -14.25 -8.99
C ILE A 311 14.08 -14.00 -9.08
N PRO A 312 14.68 -13.29 -8.12
CA PRO A 312 16.10 -12.93 -8.17
C PRO A 312 17.04 -14.11 -7.88
N ASP A 313 16.58 -15.16 -7.18
CA ASP A 313 17.37 -16.36 -6.89
C ASP A 313 16.53 -17.64 -7.14
N PRO A 314 16.96 -18.57 -8.01
CA PRO A 314 16.20 -19.80 -8.26
C PRO A 314 16.13 -20.74 -7.04
N ASN A 315 16.94 -20.53 -6.00
CA ASN A 315 16.97 -21.35 -4.78
C ASN A 315 16.18 -20.75 -3.61
N GLY A 316 15.46 -19.64 -3.83
CA GLY A 316 14.63 -19.06 -2.79
C GLY A 316 13.41 -19.91 -2.42
N MET A 317 12.71 -19.46 -1.39
CA MET A 317 11.55 -20.12 -0.82
C MET A 317 10.26 -19.41 -1.21
N PHE A 318 9.25 -20.17 -1.58
CA PHE A 318 7.88 -19.68 -1.73
C PHE A 318 7.07 -20.00 -0.48
N GLN A 319 6.21 -19.08 -0.08
CA GLN A 319 5.21 -19.31 0.96
C GLN A 319 3.84 -18.85 0.48
N VAL A 320 2.85 -19.69 0.75
CA VAL A 320 1.43 -19.40 0.52
C VAL A 320 0.74 -19.36 1.87
N ILE A 321 0.04 -18.26 2.14
CA ILE A 321 -0.67 -18.00 3.40
C ILE A 321 -2.14 -17.79 3.04
N LYS A 322 -3.03 -18.62 3.56
CA LYS A 322 -4.47 -18.47 3.32
C LYS A 322 -5.05 -17.40 4.23
N ALA A 323 -6.02 -16.66 3.73
CA ALA A 323 -6.69 -15.64 4.52
C ALA A 323 -7.42 -16.25 5.71
N GLY A 324 -7.30 -15.61 6.87
CA GLY A 324 -7.93 -16.06 8.11
C GLY A 324 -7.32 -17.32 8.73
N ASP A 325 -6.32 -17.96 8.11
CA ASP A 325 -5.60 -19.09 8.73
C ASP A 325 -4.73 -18.54 9.86
N TRP A 326 -5.05 -18.95 11.09
CA TRP A 326 -4.23 -18.70 12.28
C TRP A 326 -3.30 -19.91 12.51
N GLN A 327 -2.03 -19.79 12.14
CA GLN A 327 -0.98 -20.78 12.42
C GLN A 327 -0.19 -20.40 13.68
#